data_AF-A0A356QLN0-F1
#
_entry.id   AF-A0A356QLN0-F1
#
_cell.length_a   1.000
_cell.length_b   1.000
_cell.length_c   1.000
_cell.angle_alpha   90.00
_cell.angle_beta   90.00
_cell.angle_gamma   90.00
#
_symmetry.space_group_name_H-M   'P 1'
#
loop_
_entity.id
_entity.type
_entity.pdbx_description
1 polymer ?
#
loop_
_entity_poly.entity_id
_entity_poly.type
_entity_poly.pdbx_seq_one_letter_code
_entity_poly.pdbx_strand_id
1 'polypeptide(L)'
;NGCICCTLREDLLVEVSQLAREGKFDYLVIESTGISEPLPVAETFTFEDESGQSLSHVARLDTLVTVVDGANFLAQYQQAQSLEEVGESLG
;
A
#
# COMPACT_ATOMS: atom_id res chain seq x y z
N ASN A 1 -7.00 9.36 16.76
CA ASN A 1 -5.56 9.09 16.57
C ASN A 1 -5.14 9.24 15.11
N GLY A 2 -6.07 9.27 14.14
CA GLY A 2 -5.76 9.42 12.71
C GLY A 2 -5.46 8.10 11.99
N CYS A 3 -5.38 6.97 12.71
CA CYS A 3 -5.23 5.65 12.12
C CYS A 3 -6.58 5.11 11.62
N ILE A 4 -6.55 4.47 10.46
CA ILE A 4 -7.63 3.69 9.88
C ILE A 4 -7.13 2.26 9.67
N CYS A 5 -8.01 1.28 9.79
CA CYS A 5 -7.73 -0.11 9.45
C CYS A 5 -8.81 -0.54 8.46
N CYS A 6 -8.39 -0.89 7.25
CA CYS A 6 -9.27 -1.41 6.21
C CYS A 6 -8.99 -2.91 6.08
N THR A 7 -9.80 -3.64 5.32
CA THR A 7 -9.48 -5.03 4.94
C THR A 7 -9.58 -5.27 3.45
N LEU A 8 -10.07 -4.28 2.70
CA LEU A 8 -10.25 -4.31 1.26
C LEU A 8 -9.57 -3.10 0.62
N ARG A 9 -9.10 -3.29 -0.61
CA ARG A 9 -8.48 -2.22 -1.42
C ARG A 9 -9.43 -1.04 -1.63
N GLU A 10 -10.69 -1.31 -1.89
CA GLU A 10 -11.71 -0.28 -2.15
C GLU A 10 -11.97 0.59 -0.91
N ASP A 11 -12.04 -0.03 0.27
CA ASP A 11 -12.21 0.68 1.54
C ASP A 11 -11.03 1.63 1.83
N LEU A 12 -9.80 1.19 1.53
CA LEU A 12 -8.60 2.01 1.70
C LEU A 12 -8.69 3.31 0.89
N LEU A 13 -9.20 3.26 -0.36
CA LEU A 13 -9.29 4.44 -1.22
C LEU A 13 -10.27 5.48 -0.71
N VAL A 14 -11.43 5.01 -0.23
CA VAL A 14 -12.46 5.88 0.34
C VAL A 14 -11.92 6.60 1.58
N GLU A 15 -11.28 5.85 2.48
CA GLU A 15 -10.75 6.39 3.72
C GLU A 15 -9.55 7.33 3.48
N VAL A 16 -8.62 6.98 2.59
CA VAL A 16 -7.51 7.86 2.19
C VAL A 16 -8.04 9.16 1.57
N SER A 17 -9.04 9.08 0.69
CA SER A 17 -9.68 10.27 0.09
C SER A 17 -10.33 11.16 1.14
N GLN A 18 -11.00 10.56 2.13
CA GLN A 18 -11.63 11.29 3.22
C GLN A 18 -10.57 12.01 4.06
N LEU A 19 -9.56 11.28 4.55
CA LEU A 19 -8.49 11.85 5.39
C LEU A 19 -7.72 12.96 4.68
N ALA A 20 -7.42 12.80 3.39
CA ALA A 20 -6.75 13.83 2.59
C ALA A 20 -7.59 15.12 2.50
N ARG A 21 -8.92 15.00 2.34
CA ARG A 21 -9.83 16.15 2.26
C ARG A 21 -10.05 16.86 3.59
N GLU A 22 -9.78 16.21 4.73
CA GLU A 22 -9.89 16.85 6.04
C GLU A 22 -8.85 17.97 6.24
N GLY A 23 -7.73 17.94 5.51
CA GLY A 23 -6.68 18.96 5.60
C GLY A 23 -5.99 19.02 6.98
N LYS A 24 -6.12 17.96 7.78
CA LYS A 24 -5.55 17.86 9.14
C LYS A 24 -4.17 17.22 9.18
N PHE A 25 -3.76 16.54 8.11
CA PHE A 25 -2.54 15.76 8.05
C PHE A 25 -1.70 16.19 6.84
N ASP A 26 -0.40 16.37 7.06
CA ASP A 26 0.54 16.68 5.98
C ASP A 26 0.98 15.43 5.21
N TYR A 27 0.87 14.25 5.84
CA TYR A 27 1.33 12.97 5.29
C TYR A 27 0.46 11.81 5.75
N LEU A 28 0.31 10.82 4.87
CA LEU A 28 -0.32 9.54 5.15
C LEU A 28 0.71 8.42 4.95
N VAL A 29 0.83 7.54 5.93
CA VAL A 29 1.66 6.33 5.83
C VAL A 29 0.71 5.14 5.78
N ILE A 30 0.81 4.36 4.71
CA ILE A 30 -0.02 3.18 4.49
C ILE A 30 0.85 1.95 4.73
N GLU A 31 0.50 1.18 5.75
CA GLU A 31 1.08 -0.13 5.99
C GLU A 31 0.23 -1.17 5.25
N SER A 32 0.82 -1.90 4.31
CA SER A 32 0.11 -2.87 3.49
C SER A 32 -0.02 -4.26 4.14
N THR A 33 0.19 -4.37 5.45
CA THR A 33 0.11 -5.67 6.13
C THR A 33 -1.29 -6.25 5.99
N GLY A 34 -1.39 -7.37 5.28
CA GLY A 34 -2.64 -8.12 5.08
C GLY A 34 -3.61 -7.59 4.01
N ILE A 35 -3.32 -6.51 3.27
CA ILE A 35 -4.26 -5.93 2.29
C ILE A 35 -3.58 -5.63 0.95
N SER A 36 -2.98 -6.65 0.36
CA SER A 36 -2.40 -6.63 -1.00
C SER A 36 -0.97 -6.11 -1.10
N GLU A 37 -0.36 -6.49 -2.22
CA GLU A 37 0.93 -6.01 -2.69
C GLU A 37 0.95 -4.47 -2.81
N PRO A 38 2.11 -3.81 -2.60
CA PRO A 38 2.23 -2.36 -2.68
C PRO A 38 1.95 -1.78 -4.08
N LEU A 39 2.10 -2.58 -5.13
CA LEU A 39 1.90 -2.14 -6.51
C LEU A 39 0.42 -1.80 -6.82
N PRO A 40 -0.56 -2.69 -6.57
CA PRO A 40 -1.98 -2.36 -6.66
C PRO A 40 -2.39 -1.09 -5.90
N VAL A 41 -1.79 -0.82 -4.74
CA VAL A 41 -2.04 0.42 -3.99
C VAL A 41 -1.48 1.61 -4.75
N ALA A 42 -0.21 1.55 -5.19
CA ALA A 42 0.43 2.61 -5.97
C ALA A 42 -0.34 2.95 -7.25
N GLU A 43 -0.84 1.94 -7.95
CA GLU A 43 -1.63 2.08 -9.18
C GLU A 43 -2.89 2.95 -8.99
N THR A 44 -3.53 2.90 -7.82
CA THR A 44 -4.73 3.73 -7.56
C THR A 44 -4.44 5.23 -7.52
N PHE A 45 -3.18 5.62 -7.35
CA PHE A 45 -2.75 7.01 -7.46
C PHE A 45 -2.50 7.43 -8.90
N THR A 46 -2.42 6.51 -9.85
CA THR A 46 -2.14 6.82 -11.27
C THR A 46 -3.37 6.67 -12.18
N PHE A 47 -4.40 5.94 -11.75
CA PHE A 47 -5.59 5.71 -12.55
C PHE A 47 -6.73 6.68 -12.20
N GLU A 48 -7.48 7.09 -13.22
CA GLU A 48 -8.76 7.76 -13.11
C GLU A 48 -9.88 6.72 -13.24
N ASP A 49 -10.92 6.83 -12.42
CA ASP A 49 -12.14 6.03 -12.57
C ASP A 49 -13.03 6.52 -13.74
N GLU A 50 -14.16 5.85 -13.96
CA GLU A 50 -15.13 6.22 -15.01
C GLU A 50 -15.69 7.65 -14.89
N SER A 51 -15.59 8.23 -13.70
CA SER A 51 -16.03 9.60 -13.40
C SER A 51 -14.88 10.62 -13.47
N GLY A 52 -13.69 10.19 -13.92
CA GLY A 52 -12.49 11.01 -13.99
C GLY A 52 -11.92 11.37 -12.63
N GLN A 53 -12.22 10.60 -11.57
CA GLN A 53 -11.66 10.82 -10.24
C GLN A 53 -10.44 9.93 -10.02
N SER A 54 -9.39 10.51 -9.44
CA SER A 54 -8.18 9.81 -9.05
C SER A 54 -7.73 10.30 -7.68
N LEU A 55 -7.07 9.43 -6.90
CA LEU A 55 -6.42 9.84 -5.66
C LEU A 55 -5.36 10.93 -5.89
N SER A 56 -4.74 10.97 -7.07
CA SER A 56 -3.79 12.02 -7.45
C SER A 56 -4.34 13.44 -7.35
N HIS A 57 -5.67 13.62 -7.41
CA HIS A 57 -6.32 14.91 -7.28
C HIS A 57 -6.31 15.47 -5.85
N VAL A 58 -6.16 14.60 -4.85
CA VAL A 58 -6.24 14.96 -3.42
C VAL A 58 -4.97 14.63 -2.65
N ALA A 59 -4.16 13.68 -3.11
CA ALA A 59 -2.91 13.28 -2.49
C ALA A 59 -1.90 12.80 -3.53
N ARG A 60 -0.61 13.05 -3.28
CA ARG A 60 0.48 12.57 -4.14
C ARG A 60 1.09 11.30 -3.54
N LEU A 61 1.25 10.26 -4.35
CA LEU A 61 2.11 9.13 -3.97
C LEU A 61 3.57 9.62 -4.00
N ASP A 62 4.18 9.69 -2.83
CA ASP A 62 5.53 10.24 -2.70
C ASP A 62 6.63 9.18 -2.74
N THR A 63 6.49 8.12 -1.94
CA THR A 63 7.53 7.11 -1.78
C THR A 63 6.91 5.73 -1.54
N LEU A 64 7.48 4.70 -2.16
CA LEU A 64 7.27 3.30 -1.80
C LEU A 64 8.46 2.80 -0.98
N VAL A 65 8.18 2.20 0.17
CA VAL A 65 9.21 1.73 1.11
C VAL A 65 9.10 0.21 1.26
N THR A 66 10.21 -0.49 1.08
CA THR A 66 10.33 -1.93 1.36
C THR A 66 11.26 -2.13 2.54
N VAL A 67 10.82 -2.87 3.54
CA VAL A 67 11.63 -3.26 4.70
C VAL A 67 12.16 -4.68 4.45
N VAL A 68 13.45 -4.88 4.67
CA VAL A 68 14.14 -6.16 4.42
C VAL A 68 14.86 -6.62 5.69
N ASP A 69 14.72 -7.89 6.04
CA ASP A 69 15.51 -8.52 7.09
C ASP A 69 16.94 -8.77 6.59
N GLY A 70 17.87 -7.89 6.95
CA GLY A 70 19.26 -7.98 6.51
C GLY A 70 20.01 -9.22 6.99
N ALA A 71 19.63 -9.84 8.11
CA ALA A 71 20.32 -11.03 8.62
C ALA A 71 20.00 -12.27 7.78
N ASN A 72 18.76 -12.36 7.27
CA ASN A 72 18.27 -13.50 6.52
C ASN A 72 18.25 -13.27 5.00
N PHE A 73 18.30 -12.02 4.55
CA PHE A 73 18.10 -11.64 3.14
C PHE A 73 18.97 -12.43 2.16
N LEU A 74 20.29 -12.48 2.36
CA LEU A 74 21.19 -13.11 1.39
C LEU A 74 20.93 -14.62 1.27
N ALA A 75 20.64 -15.29 2.39
CA ALA A 75 20.33 -16.72 2.40
C ALA A 75 19.00 -17.00 1.72
N GLN A 76 17.96 -16.22 2.01
CA GLN A 76 16.64 -16.34 1.38
C GLN A 76 16.71 -16.04 -0.12
N TYR A 77 17.40 -14.97 -0.52
CA TYR A 77 17.58 -14.59 -1.92
C TYR A 77 18.29 -15.69 -2.73
N GLN A 78 19.30 -16.33 -2.16
CA GLN A 78 20.05 -17.40 -2.82
C GLN A 78 19.25 -18.70 -2.97
N GLN A 79 18.32 -18.98 -2.04
CA GLN A 79 17.44 -20.14 -2.14
C GLN A 79 16.46 -20.01 -3.31
N ALA A 80 16.16 -18.78 -3.74
CA ALA A 80 15.27 -18.46 -4.84
C ALA A 80 13.90 -19.16 -4.74
N GLN A 81 13.45 -19.41 -3.51
CA GLN A 81 12.14 -19.99 -3.24
C GLN A 81 11.06 -18.92 -3.42
N SER A 82 9.91 -19.34 -3.94
CA SER A 82 8.75 -18.45 -3.99
C SER A 82 8.21 -18.20 -2.58
N LEU A 83 7.53 -17.07 -2.38
CA LEU A 83 6.84 -16.79 -1.12
C LEU A 83 5.80 -17.87 -0.78
N GLU A 84 5.21 -18.50 -1.79
CA GLU A 84 4.28 -19.61 -1.63
C GLU A 84 4.97 -20.85 -1.05
N GLU A 85 6.16 -21.19 -1.55
CA GLU A 85 6.95 -22.35 -1.10
C GLU A 85 7.37 -22.25 0.37
N VAL A 86 7.59 -21.02 0.86
CA VAL A 86 7.98 -20.76 2.26
C VAL A 86 6.81 -20.38 3.16
N GLY A 87 5.58 -20.36 2.63
CA GLY A 87 4.37 -20.03 3.41
C GLY A 87 4.26 -18.56 3.82
N GLU A 88 4.96 -17.67 3.13
CA GLU A 88 4.90 -16.22 3.35
C GLU A 88 4.04 -15.48 2.31
N SER A 89 3.43 -16.21 1.36
CA SER A 89 2.46 -15.64 0.43
C SER A 89 1.15 -15.28 1.14
N LEU A 90 0.65 -14.07 0.89
CA LEU A 90 -0.65 -13.57 1.36
C LEU A 90 -1.74 -13.83 0.31
N GLY A 91 -1.90 -15.10 -0.09
CA GLY A 91 -2.98 -15.55 -0.99
C GLY A 91 -2.63 -15.54 -2.47
#